data_AF-A0A246WL42-F1
#
_entry.id   AF-A0A246WL42-F1
#
_cell.length_a   1.000
_cell.length_b   1.000
_cell.length_c   1.000
_cell.angle_alpha   90.00
_cell.angle_beta   90.00
_cell.angle_gamma   90.00
#
_symmetry.space_group_name_H-M   'P 1'
#
loop_
_entity.id
_entity.type
_entity.pdbx_description
1 polymer ?
#
loop_
_entity_poly.entity_id
_entity_poly.type
_entity_poly.pdbx_seq_one_letter_code
_entity_poly.pdbx_strand_id
1 'polypeptide(L)'
;MKTTTTRLAFAFLTALTAVGATVAAAPAAQAQVVGSVNVRIGTAPPPPRYEAAPPPRRGYAWAPGYWAWDGHRHVWTGGHWERMRRGYARYDPAHWQQGPRGGWHFVPGHWAR
;
A
#
# COMPACT_ATOMS: atom_id res chain seq x y z
N MET A 1 -46.40 -15.61 31.65
CA MET A 1 -45.40 -15.77 30.56
C MET A 1 -44.13 -15.04 30.97
N LYS A 2 -43.04 -15.81 31.17
CA LYS A 2 -41.61 -15.48 31.27
C LYS A 2 -41.17 -14.26 32.12
N THR A 3 -40.98 -14.59 33.40
CA THR A 3 -40.01 -14.15 34.43
C THR A 3 -38.79 -13.28 34.07
N THR A 4 -38.64 -12.19 34.84
CA THR A 4 -37.52 -11.86 35.77
C THR A 4 -36.10 -11.67 35.21
N THR A 5 -35.44 -10.53 35.52
CA THR A 5 -34.30 -10.45 36.49
C THR A 5 -33.55 -9.11 36.43
N THR A 6 -33.68 -8.32 37.50
CA THR A 6 -32.80 -7.23 37.95
C THR A 6 -31.42 -7.76 38.36
N ARG A 7 -30.31 -7.12 37.94
CA ARG A 7 -28.98 -7.17 38.62
C ARG A 7 -28.27 -5.82 38.38
N LEU A 8 -28.26 -4.93 39.37
CA LEU A 8 -27.24 -4.76 40.44
C LEU A 8 -25.84 -4.43 39.91
N ALA A 9 -25.40 -3.25 40.33
CA ALA A 9 -24.11 -2.60 40.10
C ALA A 9 -22.92 -3.38 40.67
N PHE A 10 -21.73 -3.18 40.11
CA PHE A 10 -20.46 -3.27 40.86
C PHE A 10 -19.38 -2.47 40.13
N ALA A 11 -18.83 -1.48 40.82
CA ALA A 11 -17.64 -0.73 40.42
C ALA A 11 -16.39 -1.59 40.63
N PHE A 12 -15.41 -1.51 39.74
CA PHE A 12 -14.03 -1.94 40.02
C PHE A 12 -13.03 -1.04 39.29
N LEU A 13 -12.21 -0.35 40.11
CA LEU A 13 -10.99 0.34 39.72
C LEU A 13 -9.92 -0.70 39.37
N THR A 14 -9.28 -0.55 38.21
CA THR A 14 -7.92 -1.08 37.98
C THR A 14 -7.20 -0.16 37.02
N ALA A 15 -6.23 0.59 37.56
CA ALA A 15 -5.18 1.22 36.79
C ALA A 15 -4.20 0.13 36.32
N LEU A 16 -3.90 0.10 35.02
CA LEU A 16 -2.79 -0.69 34.49
C LEU A 16 -2.01 0.18 33.50
N THR A 17 -0.90 0.72 33.99
CA THR A 17 0.18 1.27 33.17
C THR A 17 0.79 0.14 32.33
N ALA A 18 0.59 0.19 31.01
CA ALA A 18 1.33 -0.65 30.07
C ALA A 18 2.29 0.24 29.28
N VAL A 19 3.58 0.08 29.54
CA VAL A 19 4.67 0.56 28.70
C VAL A 19 4.56 -0.17 27.36
N GLY A 20 4.02 0.52 26.35
CA GLY A 20 3.93 -0.03 25.00
C GLY A 20 5.29 0.02 24.33
N ALA A 21 5.98 -1.12 24.29
CA ALA A 21 7.11 -1.32 23.38
C ALA A 21 6.62 -1.07 21.95
N THR A 22 7.16 -0.07 21.26
CA THR A 22 6.88 0.16 19.84
C THR A 22 7.54 -0.96 19.06
N VAL A 23 6.81 -2.07 18.89
CA VAL A 23 7.15 -3.06 17.86
C VAL A 23 6.94 -2.33 16.54
N ALA A 24 8.03 -1.96 15.89
CA ALA A 24 7.99 -1.52 14.50
C ALA A 24 7.47 -2.71 13.68
N ALA A 25 6.16 -2.79 13.51
CA ALA A 25 5.52 -3.70 12.59
C ALA A 25 6.04 -3.35 11.21
N ALA A 26 7.05 -4.07 10.73
CA ALA A 26 7.42 -4.02 9.34
C ALA A 26 6.16 -4.44 8.56
N PRO A 27 5.62 -3.59 7.67
CA PRO A 27 4.44 -3.97 6.92
C PRO A 27 4.78 -5.26 6.19
N ALA A 28 3.99 -6.31 6.47
CA ALA A 28 4.05 -7.54 5.71
C ALA A 28 3.98 -7.15 4.23
N ALA A 29 4.94 -7.64 3.43
CA ALA A 29 4.95 -7.44 2.00
C ALA A 29 3.65 -8.04 1.43
N GLN A 30 2.61 -7.23 1.36
CA GLN A 30 1.37 -7.60 0.72
C GLN A 30 1.71 -7.58 -0.76
N ALA A 31 1.90 -8.75 -1.34
CA ALA A 31 1.88 -8.91 -2.78
C ALA A 31 0.48 -8.52 -3.23
N GLN A 32 0.25 -7.21 -3.39
CA GLN A 32 -0.97 -6.71 -3.99
C GLN A 32 -0.93 -7.23 -5.41
N VAL A 33 -1.84 -8.16 -5.71
CA VAL A 33 -2.12 -8.61 -7.06
C VAL A 33 -2.73 -7.40 -7.77
N VAL A 34 -1.88 -6.49 -8.21
CA VAL A 34 -2.24 -5.47 -9.17
C VAL A 34 -2.40 -6.25 -10.45
N GLY A 35 -3.64 -6.68 -10.73
CA GLY A 35 -3.97 -7.22 -12.03
C GLY A 35 -3.39 -6.26 -13.06
N SER A 36 -2.56 -6.76 -13.97
CA SER A 36 -2.07 -6.03 -15.12
C SER A 36 -3.27 -5.73 -16.03
N VAL A 37 -4.18 -4.89 -15.54
CA VAL A 37 -5.33 -4.45 -16.31
C VAL A 37 -4.78 -3.34 -17.18
N ASN A 38 -4.78 -3.59 -18.49
CA ASN A 38 -4.59 -2.55 -19.49
C ASN A 38 -5.82 -1.63 -19.45
N VAL A 39 -5.96 -0.83 -18.38
CA VAL A 39 -7.10 0.06 -18.23
C VAL A 39 -6.83 1.28 -19.08
N ARG A 40 -7.55 1.39 -20.20
CA ARG A 40 -7.54 2.59 -21.05
C ARG A 40 -8.51 3.60 -20.46
N ILE A 41 -8.07 4.31 -19.42
CA ILE A 41 -8.91 5.26 -18.67
C ILE A 41 -8.98 6.59 -19.45
N GLY A 42 -10.20 7.11 -19.65
CA GLY A 42 -10.41 8.45 -20.24
C GLY A 42 -10.14 9.59 -19.25
N THR A 43 -10.17 9.30 -17.96
CA THR A 43 -9.81 10.19 -16.85
C THR A 43 -8.31 10.13 -16.56
N ALA A 44 -7.65 11.29 -16.55
CA ALA A 44 -6.23 11.36 -16.20
C ALA A 44 -5.99 10.91 -14.74
N PRO A 45 -4.88 10.19 -14.46
CA PRO A 45 -4.45 9.94 -13.09
C PRO A 45 -4.16 11.27 -12.39
N PRO A 46 -4.34 11.34 -11.07
CA PRO A 46 -3.90 12.50 -10.30
C PRO A 46 -2.39 12.72 -10.51
N PRO A 47 -1.89 13.94 -10.27
CA PRO A 47 -0.46 14.23 -10.37
C PRO A 47 0.38 13.19 -9.63
N PRO A 48 1.57 12.82 -10.15
CA PRO A 48 2.49 11.96 -9.45
C PRO A 48 2.75 12.53 -8.05
N ARG A 49 2.49 11.71 -7.03
CA ARG A 49 2.80 12.07 -5.66
C ARG A 49 4.21 11.59 -5.37
N TYR A 50 5.07 12.51 -4.97
CA TYR A 50 6.41 12.16 -4.51
C TYR A 50 6.34 11.58 -3.09
N GLU A 51 7.03 10.48 -2.87
CA GLU A 51 7.23 9.85 -1.58
C GLU A 51 8.73 9.80 -1.29
N ALA A 52 9.14 10.35 -0.15
CA ALA A 52 10.52 10.28 0.27
C ALA A 52 10.90 8.82 0.50
N ALA A 53 11.93 8.35 -0.22
CA ALA A 53 12.44 7.00 -0.03
C ALA A 53 13.01 6.87 1.40
N PRO A 54 12.64 5.81 2.15
CA PRO A 54 13.25 5.56 3.45
C PRO A 54 14.75 5.22 3.29
N PRO A 55 15.52 5.19 4.39
CA PRO A 55 16.94 4.82 4.35
C PRO A 55 17.18 3.50 3.60
N PRO A 56 18.19 3.43 2.71
CA PRO A 56 18.46 2.23 1.92
C PRO A 56 18.61 0.97 2.77
N ARG A 57 17.98 -0.13 2.33
CA ARG A 57 18.04 -1.43 2.99
C ARG A 57 18.81 -2.43 2.12
N ARG A 58 19.86 -3.05 2.69
CA ARG A 58 20.66 -4.07 1.97
C ARG A 58 19.78 -5.21 1.45
N GLY A 59 19.90 -5.50 0.15
CA GLY A 59 19.17 -6.58 -0.52
C GLY A 59 17.72 -6.24 -0.89
N TYR A 60 17.31 -4.98 -0.77
CA TYR A 60 15.98 -4.50 -1.15
C TYR A 60 16.10 -3.24 -2.01
N ALA A 61 15.13 -3.03 -2.89
CA ALA A 61 14.90 -1.76 -3.58
C ALA A 61 13.61 -1.14 -3.04
N TRP A 62 13.61 0.19 -2.93
CA TRP A 62 12.40 0.92 -2.60
C TRP A 62 11.51 1.03 -3.86
N ALA A 63 10.31 0.48 -3.78
CA ALA A 63 9.25 0.70 -4.76
C ALA A 63 8.41 1.88 -4.25
N PRO A 64 8.47 3.08 -4.87
CA PRO A 64 7.67 4.20 -4.40
C PRO A 64 6.17 3.95 -4.64
N GLY A 65 5.33 4.63 -3.87
CA GLY A 65 3.89 4.54 -4.03
C GLY A 65 3.39 5.01 -5.40
N TYR A 66 2.19 4.58 -5.76
CA TYR A 66 1.57 4.87 -7.04
C TYR A 66 0.05 4.97 -6.91
N TRP A 67 -0.58 5.62 -7.88
CA TRP A 67 -2.04 5.65 -8.00
C TRP A 67 -2.52 4.35 -8.64
N ALA A 68 -3.11 3.46 -7.84
CA ALA A 68 -3.79 2.27 -8.34
C ALA A 68 -5.20 2.63 -8.83
N TRP A 69 -5.73 1.90 -9.80
CA TRP A 69 -7.12 2.01 -10.23
C TRP A 69 -7.95 0.89 -9.61
N ASP A 70 -9.02 1.23 -8.88
CA ASP A 70 -9.90 0.23 -8.23
C ASP A 70 -11.11 -0.19 -9.08
N GLY A 71 -11.22 0.33 -10.31
CA GLY A 71 -12.38 0.16 -11.19
C GLY A 71 -13.26 1.41 -11.28
N HIS A 72 -13.18 2.29 -10.28
CA HIS A 72 -14.02 3.49 -10.17
C HIS A 72 -13.20 4.77 -10.00
N ARG A 73 -12.08 4.72 -9.28
CA ARG A 73 -11.24 5.87 -8.95
C ARG A 73 -9.76 5.50 -8.79
N HIS A 74 -8.93 6.52 -8.80
CA HIS A 74 -7.52 6.42 -8.44
C HIS A 74 -7.36 6.41 -6.92
N VAL A 75 -6.71 5.37 -6.40
CA VAL A 75 -6.44 5.18 -4.97
C VAL A 75 -4.93 5.14 -4.74
N TRP A 76 -4.43 5.93 -3.79
CA TRP A 76 -3.01 5.94 -3.47
C TRP A 76 -2.62 4.64 -2.79
N THR A 77 -1.65 3.95 -3.38
CA THR A 77 -0.97 2.81 -2.78
C THR A 77 0.40 3.27 -2.32
N GLY A 78 0.68 3.16 -1.02
CA GLY A 78 1.96 3.57 -0.45
C GLY A 78 3.12 2.69 -0.94
N GLY A 79 4.34 3.24 -0.91
CA GLY A 79 5.53 2.51 -1.31
C GLY A 79 5.86 1.34 -0.39
N HIS A 80 6.67 0.42 -0.90
CA HIS A 80 7.08 -0.79 -0.18
C HIS A 80 8.50 -1.20 -0.54
N TRP A 81 9.08 -2.07 0.29
CA TRP A 81 10.37 -2.69 0.00
C TRP A 81 10.20 -3.92 -0.88
N GLU A 82 10.80 -3.91 -2.06
CA GLU A 82 10.85 -5.05 -2.96
C GLU A 82 12.21 -5.77 -2.80
N ARG A 83 12.20 -7.11 -2.72
CA ARG A 83 13.45 -7.88 -2.54
C ARG A 83 14.26 -7.87 -3.84
N MET A 84 15.53 -7.52 -3.75
CA MET A 84 16.41 -7.46 -4.92
C MET A 84 16.53 -8.83 -5.60
N ARG A 85 16.32 -8.87 -6.92
CA ARG A 85 16.43 -10.09 -7.72
C ARG A 85 17.83 -10.20 -8.32
N ARG A 86 18.45 -11.38 -8.18
CA ARG A 86 19.76 -11.65 -8.81
C ARG A 86 19.64 -11.51 -10.34
N GLY A 87 20.57 -10.77 -10.94
CA GLY A 87 20.61 -10.58 -12.40
C GLY A 87 19.73 -9.46 -12.95
N TYR A 88 19.20 -8.58 -12.09
CA TYR A 88 18.49 -7.35 -12.46
C TYR A 88 19.23 -6.13 -11.90
N ALA A 89 19.32 -5.06 -12.69
CA ALA A 89 20.09 -3.86 -12.33
C ALA A 89 19.30 -2.90 -11.43
N ARG A 90 18.01 -2.69 -11.70
CA ARG A 90 17.18 -1.71 -10.97
C ARG A 90 15.71 -2.12 -10.92
N TYR A 91 15.01 -1.61 -9.91
CA TYR A 91 13.55 -1.64 -9.89
C TYR A 91 13.02 -0.42 -10.62
N ASP A 92 12.16 -0.63 -11.63
CA ASP A 92 11.46 0.43 -12.34
C ASP A 92 10.08 0.63 -11.69
N PRO A 93 9.78 1.81 -11.13
CA PRO A 93 8.52 2.07 -10.44
C PRO A 93 7.28 1.94 -11.32
N ALA A 94 6.17 1.60 -10.67
CA ALA A 94 4.87 1.66 -11.30
C ALA A 94 4.52 3.12 -11.66
N HIS A 95 4.00 3.34 -12.86
CA HIS A 95 3.66 4.68 -13.33
C HIS A 95 2.54 4.66 -14.36
N TRP A 96 1.86 5.80 -14.50
CA TRP A 96 0.92 6.01 -15.59
C TRP A 96 1.63 6.67 -16.76
N GLN A 97 1.37 6.17 -17.96
CA GLN A 97 1.92 6.72 -19.18
C GLN A 97 0.78 7.10 -20.11
N GLN A 98 0.93 8.23 -20.79
CA GLN A 98 -0.03 8.69 -21.78
C GLN A 98 0.27 8.02 -23.12
N GLY A 99 -0.77 7.43 -23.72
CA GLY A 99 -0.70 6.78 -25.02
C GLY A 99 -0.87 7.79 -26.18
N PRO A 100 -0.55 7.37 -27.42
CA PRO A 100 -0.52 8.25 -28.60
C PRO A 100 -1.86 8.91 -28.95
N ARG A 101 -2.98 8.36 -28.46
CA ARG A 101 -4.35 8.84 -28.73
C ARG A 101 -4.97 9.54 -27.51
N GLY A 102 -4.15 10.02 -26.58
CA GLY A 102 -4.59 10.77 -25.40
C GLY A 102 -5.14 9.95 -24.24
N GLY A 103 -5.21 8.61 -24.36
CA GLY A 103 -5.61 7.72 -23.27
C GLY A 103 -4.46 7.47 -22.29
N TRP A 104 -4.79 7.08 -21.06
CA TRP A 104 -3.81 6.69 -20.06
C TRP A 104 -3.73 5.17 -19.95
N HIS A 105 -2.51 4.64 -19.77
CA HIS A 105 -2.29 3.24 -19.44
C HIS A 105 -1.36 3.12 -18.23
N PHE A 106 -1.67 2.15 -17.38
CA PHE A 106 -0.85 1.83 -16.21
C PHE A 106 0.29 0.90 -16.62
N VAL A 107 1.52 1.27 -16.26
CA VAL A 107 2.71 0.44 -16.38
C VAL A 107 3.03 -0.11 -14.99
N PRO A 108 2.88 -1.44 -14.78
CA PRO A 108 3.24 -2.05 -13.50
C PRO A 108 4.73 -1.89 -13.20
N GLY A 109 5.04 -1.72 -11.91
CA GLY A 109 6.41 -1.73 -11.43
C GLY A 109 7.06 -3.09 -11.67
N HIS A 110 8.29 -3.08 -12.15
CA HIS A 110 8.97 -4.30 -12.56
C HIS A 110 10.49 -4.19 -12.41
N TRP A 111 11.15 -5.33 -12.38
CA TRP A 111 12.61 -5.38 -12.37
C TRP A 111 13.14 -5.19 -13.79
N ALA A 112 13.94 -4.14 -13.99
CA ALA A 112 14.64 -3.88 -15.23
C ALA A 112 16.03 -4.54 -15.20
N ARG A 113 16.38 -5.18 -16.31
CA ARG A 113 17.66 -5.88 -16.46
C ARG A 113 18.76 -4.92 -16.90
#